data_AF-A0A4Q1IN36-F1
#
_entry.id   AF-A0A4Q1IN36-F1
#
_cell.length_a   1.000
_cell.length_b   1.000
_cell.length_c   1.000
_cell.angle_alpha   90.00
_cell.angle_beta   90.00
_cell.angle_gamma   90.00
#
_symmetry.space_group_name_H-M   'P 1'
#
loop_
_entity.id
_entity.type
_entity.pdbx_description
1 polymer ?
#
loop_
_entity_poly.entity_id
_entity_poly.type
_entity_poly.pdbx_seq_one_letter_code
_entity_poly.pdbx_strand_id
1 'polypeptide(L)'
;MKNLKNLLSLFLIIFISVSIVSCDDDDDDDKMPVEMKNTVADFVVANQANYSSLLAALQKANLVETLKGTGPFTVFAPDNAAFSAFLANAGFANLDAVPVDA
;
A
#
# COMPACT_ATOMS: atom_id res chain seq x y z
N MET A 1 7.04 49.46 -47.59
CA MET A 1 6.37 49.14 -46.30
C MET A 1 5.49 47.88 -46.34
N LYS A 2 5.66 46.96 -47.31
CA LYS A 2 4.91 45.67 -47.35
C LYS A 2 5.73 44.54 -46.72
N ASN A 3 7.05 44.55 -46.93
CA ASN A 3 7.97 43.51 -46.43
C ASN A 3 8.24 43.60 -44.92
N LEU A 4 8.08 44.78 -44.31
CA LEU A 4 8.22 44.96 -42.85
C LEU A 4 7.00 44.44 -42.09
N LYS A 5 5.80 44.49 -42.69
CA LYS A 5 4.58 43.91 -42.11
C LYS A 5 4.62 42.38 -42.12
N ASN A 6 5.22 41.79 -43.16
CA ASN A 6 5.44 40.34 -43.25
C ASN A 6 6.54 39.88 -42.28
N LEU A 7 7.60 40.68 -42.06
CA LEU A 7 8.61 40.43 -41.04
C LEU A 7 8.04 40.53 -39.62
N LEU A 8 7.22 41.55 -39.34
CA LEU A 8 6.57 41.73 -38.04
C LEU A 8 5.58 40.59 -37.74
N SER A 9 4.84 40.11 -38.75
CA SER A 9 3.96 38.94 -38.66
C SER A 9 4.75 37.65 -38.38
N LEU A 10 5.93 37.49 -38.99
CA LEU A 10 6.79 36.33 -38.77
C LEU A 10 7.38 36.31 -37.34
N PHE A 11 7.79 37.47 -36.83
CA PHE A 11 8.25 37.60 -35.44
C PHE A 11 7.15 37.30 -34.42
N LEU A 12 5.90 37.68 -34.70
CA LEU A 12 4.76 37.40 -33.83
C LEU A 12 4.43 35.89 -33.74
N ILE A 13 4.54 35.18 -34.86
CA ILE A 13 4.31 33.71 -34.92
C ILE A 13 5.41 32.94 -34.17
N ILE A 14 6.66 33.40 -34.27
CA ILE A 14 7.80 32.81 -33.55
C ILE A 14 7.69 33.04 -32.03
N PHE A 15 7.23 34.21 -31.60
CA PHE A 15 7.07 34.51 -30.17
C PHE A 15 5.95 33.69 -29.52
N ILE A 16 4.88 33.38 -30.26
CA ILE A 16 3.75 32.56 -29.79
C ILE A 16 4.15 31.08 -29.62
N SER A 17 5.06 30.55 -30.45
CA SER A 17 5.49 29.15 -30.32
C SER A 17 6.46 28.90 -29.15
N VAL A 18 7.15 29.95 -28.67
CA VAL A 18 8.10 29.84 -27.55
C VAL A 18 7.37 29.82 -26.21
N SER A 19 6.17 30.39 -26.09
CA SER A 19 5.42 30.46 -24.83
C SER A 19 4.71 29.18 -24.39
N ILE A 20 4.67 28.12 -25.21
CA ILE A 20 4.07 26.83 -24.83
C ILE A 20 5.10 25.78 -24.36
N VAL A 21 6.40 26.12 -24.36
CA VAL A 21 7.49 25.34 -23.74
C VAL A 21 8.09 26.17 -22.61
N SER A 22 7.27 26.42 -21.60
CA SER A 22 7.74 26.74 -20.25
C SER A 22 6.97 25.82 -19.32
N CYS A 23 7.49 24.60 -19.18
CA CYS A 23 7.15 23.80 -18.01
C CYS A 23 7.77 24.49 -16.80
N ASP A 24 6.92 24.76 -15.82
CA ASP A 24 7.29 25.08 -14.44
C ASP A 24 7.73 23.76 -13.82
N ASP A 25 9.05 23.61 -13.65
CA ASP A 25 9.74 22.39 -13.22
C ASP A 25 10.26 22.68 -11.81
N ASP A 26 9.36 22.63 -10.82
CA ASP A 26 9.70 22.69 -9.40
C ASP A 26 9.11 21.45 -8.70
N ASP A 27 9.92 20.40 -8.69
CA ASP A 27 10.05 19.31 -7.71
C ASP A 27 8.99 19.17 -6.59
N ASP A 28 7.80 18.66 -6.93
CA ASP A 28 6.89 18.08 -5.95
C ASP A 28 7.20 16.57 -5.80
N ASP A 29 7.82 16.24 -4.65
CA ASP A 29 7.70 14.97 -3.93
C ASP A 29 7.45 13.73 -4.79
N ASP A 30 8.55 13.05 -5.14
CA ASP A 30 8.57 11.69 -5.66
C ASP A 30 8.10 10.71 -4.56
N LYS A 31 6.83 10.82 -4.15
CA LYS A 31 6.11 9.77 -3.45
C LYS A 31 5.80 8.73 -4.50
N MET A 32 6.74 7.80 -4.67
CA MET A 32 6.44 6.53 -5.32
C MET A 32 5.09 6.04 -4.81
N PRO A 33 4.08 5.85 -5.66
CA PRO A 33 2.83 5.27 -5.23
C PRO A 33 3.16 3.83 -4.83
N VAL A 34 3.36 3.60 -3.53
CA VAL A 34 3.34 2.26 -2.97
C VAL A 34 1.89 1.82 -3.10
N GLU A 35 1.58 1.21 -4.25
CA GLU A 35 0.26 0.66 -4.54
C GLU A 35 0.08 -0.61 -3.68
N MET A 36 -0.10 -0.42 -2.38
CA MET A 36 -0.52 -1.48 -1.46
C MET A 36 -1.97 -1.82 -1.81
N LYS A 37 -2.14 -2.74 -2.76
CA LYS A 37 -3.47 -3.18 -3.20
C LYS A 37 -4.30 -3.84 -2.07
N ASN A 38 -3.67 -4.30 -0.97
CA ASN A 38 -4.35 -5.08 0.07
C ASN A 38 -3.81 -4.76 1.48
N THR A 39 -4.68 -4.73 2.49
CA THR A 39 -4.27 -4.66 3.91
C THR A 39 -3.69 -6.00 4.38
N VAL A 40 -3.06 -6.03 5.55
CA VAL A 40 -2.58 -7.30 6.14
C VAL A 40 -3.76 -8.25 6.38
N ALA A 41 -4.89 -7.72 6.85
CA ALA A 41 -6.11 -8.51 7.05
C ALA A 41 -6.61 -9.12 5.72
N ASP A 42 -6.61 -8.34 4.64
CA ASP A 42 -7.04 -8.82 3.31
C ASP A 42 -6.13 -9.93 2.78
N PHE A 43 -4.81 -9.80 2.98
CA PHE A 43 -3.85 -10.83 2.62
C PHE A 43 -4.13 -12.16 3.34
N VAL A 44 -4.38 -12.11 4.65
CA VAL A 44 -4.66 -13.31 5.45
C VAL A 44 -5.99 -13.96 5.03
N VAL A 45 -7.02 -13.16 4.76
CA VAL A 45 -8.33 -13.65 4.29
C VAL A 45 -8.23 -14.29 2.90
N ALA A 46 -7.44 -13.72 1.98
CA ALA A 46 -7.23 -14.29 0.65
C ALA A 46 -6.45 -15.61 0.67
N ASN A 47 -5.66 -15.88 1.72
CA ASN A 47 -4.73 -17.01 1.80
C ASN A 47 -5.05 -17.99 2.95
N GLN A 48 -6.34 -18.16 3.28
CA GLN A 48 -6.80 -19.00 4.40
C GLN A 48 -6.30 -20.45 4.38
N ALA A 49 -5.99 -21.02 3.22
CA ALA A 49 -5.43 -22.37 3.12
C ALA A 49 -4.18 -22.56 4.00
N ASN A 50 -3.35 -21.52 4.11
CA ASN A 50 -2.11 -21.54 4.90
C ASN A 50 -2.21 -20.73 6.19
N TYR A 51 -3.13 -19.76 6.28
CA TYR A 51 -3.19 -18.79 7.38
C TYR A 51 -4.54 -18.74 8.13
N SER A 52 -5.37 -19.78 8.03
CA SER A 52 -6.65 -19.84 8.78
C SER A 52 -6.46 -19.76 10.30
N SER A 53 -5.39 -20.35 10.85
CA SER A 53 -5.07 -20.26 12.28
C SER A 53 -4.69 -18.83 12.70
N LEU A 54 -3.95 -18.12 11.84
CA LEU A 54 -3.63 -16.71 12.04
C LEU A 54 -4.90 -15.84 12.01
N LEU A 55 -5.82 -16.08 11.07
CA LEU A 55 -7.09 -15.36 11.00
C LEU A 55 -7.90 -15.53 12.30
N ALA A 56 -8.02 -16.76 12.79
CA ALA A 56 -8.72 -17.06 14.04
C ALA A 56 -8.05 -16.37 15.24
N ALA A 57 -6.71 -16.33 15.28
CA ALA A 57 -5.97 -15.66 16.35
C ALA A 57 -6.22 -14.14 16.33
N LEU A 58 -6.18 -13.52 15.14
CA LEU A 58 -6.45 -12.10 14.97
C LEU A 58 -7.88 -11.73 15.34
N GLN A 59 -8.85 -12.59 15.03
CA GLN A 59 -10.24 -12.41 15.45
C GLN A 59 -10.39 -12.49 16.97
N LYS A 60 -9.77 -13.50 17.58
CA LYS A 60 -9.78 -13.69 19.04
C LYS A 60 -9.11 -12.53 19.78
N ALA A 61 -8.04 -11.97 19.23
CA ALA A 61 -7.34 -10.79 19.75
C ALA A 61 -7.99 -9.44 19.36
N ASN A 62 -9.08 -9.46 18.57
CA ASN A 62 -9.74 -8.25 18.06
C ASN A 62 -8.82 -7.29 17.28
N LEU A 63 -7.85 -7.83 16.54
CA LEU A 63 -6.85 -7.06 15.78
C LEU A 63 -7.19 -6.89 14.30
N VAL A 64 -8.22 -7.56 13.79
CA VAL A 64 -8.58 -7.53 12.36
C VAL A 64 -8.81 -6.10 11.87
N GLU A 65 -9.59 -5.30 12.61
CA GLU A 65 -9.86 -3.91 12.23
C GLU A 65 -8.63 -3.02 12.37
N THR A 66 -7.75 -3.30 13.34
CA THR A 66 -6.48 -2.58 13.49
C THR A 66 -5.58 -2.81 12.28
N LEU A 67 -5.48 -4.05 11.80
CA LEU A 67 -4.64 -4.42 10.65
C LEU A 67 -5.24 -4.03 9.29
N LYS A 68 -6.49 -3.58 9.26
CA LYS A 68 -7.11 -2.88 8.12
C LYS A 68 -6.82 -1.37 8.11
N GLY A 69 -6.39 -0.82 9.25
CA GLY A 69 -6.15 0.61 9.41
C GLY A 69 -4.93 1.11 8.64
N THR A 70 -4.77 2.43 8.63
CA THR A 70 -3.65 3.13 7.99
C THR A 70 -2.41 3.10 8.88
N GLY A 71 -1.48 2.18 8.61
CA GLY A 71 -0.17 2.16 9.23
C GLY A 71 0.78 1.19 8.55
N PRO A 72 2.10 1.42 8.61
CA PRO A 72 3.07 0.42 8.20
C PRO A 72 3.07 -0.71 9.24
N PHE A 73 2.36 -1.79 8.94
CA PHE A 73 2.37 -3.00 9.76
C PHE A 73 3.35 -4.01 9.19
N THR A 74 4.14 -4.60 10.08
CA THR A 74 4.93 -5.80 9.78
C THR A 74 4.39 -6.92 10.66
N VAL A 75 3.75 -7.91 10.05
CA VAL A 75 3.22 -9.07 10.76
C VAL A 75 4.06 -10.29 10.43
N PHE A 76 4.63 -10.90 11.47
CA PHE A 76 5.19 -12.25 11.35
C PHE A 76 4.02 -13.23 11.30
N ALA A 77 3.74 -13.74 10.10
CA ALA A 77 2.59 -14.59 9.80
C ALA A 77 3.01 -16.08 9.73
N PRO A 78 3.07 -16.81 10.87
CA PRO A 78 3.29 -18.25 10.84
C PRO A 78 2.13 -18.96 10.13
N ASP A 79 2.45 -20.07 9.46
CA ASP A 79 1.45 -20.90 8.79
C ASP A 79 0.69 -21.80 9.80
N ASN A 80 -0.29 -22.52 9.28
CA ASN A 80 -1.09 -23.47 10.05
C ASN A 80 -0.25 -24.58 10.71
N ALA A 81 0.85 -25.01 10.09
CA ALA A 81 1.72 -26.05 10.64
C ALA A 81 2.51 -25.54 11.85
N ALA A 82 3.03 -24.31 11.78
CA ALA A 82 3.70 -23.65 12.88
C ALA A 82 2.76 -23.40 14.07
N PHE A 83 1.51 -22.99 13.82
CA PHE A 83 0.49 -22.89 14.88
C PHE A 83 0.22 -24.24 15.55
N SER A 84 0.05 -25.31 14.77
CA SER A 84 -0.15 -26.66 15.29
C SER A 84 1.03 -27.12 16.17
N ALA A 85 2.26 -26.91 15.69
CA ALA A 85 3.47 -27.23 16.44
C ALA A 85 3.56 -26.45 17.75
N PHE A 86 3.24 -25.14 17.72
CA PHE A 86 3.21 -24.32 18.92
C PHE A 86 2.19 -24.82 19.94
N LEU A 87 0.93 -25.07 19.52
CA LEU A 87 -0.13 -25.52 20.42
C LEU A 87 0.21 -26.87 21.08
N ALA A 88 0.75 -27.81 20.29
CA ALA A 88 1.21 -29.10 20.80
C ALA A 88 2.34 -28.96 21.82
N ASN A 89 3.32 -28.08 21.56
CA ASN A 89 4.45 -27.86 22.46
C ASN A 89 4.06 -27.09 23.73
N ALA A 90 3.16 -26.12 23.61
CA ALA A 90 2.69 -25.30 24.72
C ALA A 90 1.60 -25.98 25.56
N GLY A 91 1.08 -27.13 25.12
CA GLY A 91 0.06 -27.90 25.86
C GLY A 91 -1.35 -27.33 25.73
N PHE A 92 -1.63 -26.53 24.69
CA PHE A 92 -2.97 -26.01 24.42
C PHE A 92 -3.74 -27.00 23.55
N ALA A 93 -4.98 -27.31 23.95
CA ALA A 93 -5.85 -28.19 23.18
C ALA A 93 -6.24 -27.60 21.81
N ASN A 94 -6.37 -26.27 21.74
CA ASN A 94 -6.70 -25.51 20.54
C ASN A 94 -6.40 -24.02 20.80
N LEU A 95 -6.65 -23.19 19.78
CA LEU A 95 -6.45 -21.74 19.86
C LEU A 95 -7.36 -21.05 20.88
N ASP A 96 -8.52 -21.62 21.19
CA ASP A 96 -9.45 -21.08 22.18
C ASP A 96 -8.92 -21.23 23.62
N ALA A 97 -8.05 -22.21 23.87
CA ALA A 97 -7.40 -22.41 25.16
C ALA A 97 -6.25 -21.41 25.44
N VAL A 98 -5.82 -20.63 24.44
CA VAL A 98 -4.75 -19.63 24.61
C VAL A 98 -5.32 -18.37 25.27
N PRO A 99 -4.79 -17.90 26.41
CA PRO A 99 -5.23 -16.65 27.03
C PRO A 99 -4.99 -15.43 26.13
N VAL A 100 -5.88 -14.43 26.19
CA VAL A 100 -5.76 -13.15 25.42
C VAL A 100 -5.27 -11.98 26.28
N ASP A 101 -5.20 -12.23 27.57
CA ASP A 101 -4.92 -11.34 28.67
C ASP A 101 -3.48 -11.60 29.13
N ALA A 102 -2.54 -11.07 28.34
CA ALA A 102 -1.14 -10.87 28.71
C ALA A 102 -0.88 -9.38 28.97
#